data_AF-A0A4U2Y510-F1
#
_entry.id   AF-A0A4U2Y510-F1
#
_cell.length_a   1.000
_cell.length_b   1.000
_cell.length_c   1.000
_cell.angle_alpha   90.00
_cell.angle_beta   90.00
_cell.angle_gamma   90.00
#
_symmetry.space_group_name_H-M   'P 1'
#
loop_
_entity.id
_entity.type
_entity.pdbx_description
1 polymer ?
#
loop_
_entity_poly.entity_id
_entity_poly.type
_entity_poly.pdbx_seq_one_letter_code
_entity_poly.pdbx_strand_id
1 'polypeptide(L)'
;MKKKAIMLLLSCCLFASAASAENASTTMPVTPKSATGTSVQAPTNLSKGLLVNTFTSHQWKQESLTKLLGKSVKEFDDYVYYSQGISMKWDENKQAFAVLVEPSYKGEVIKGITTAKRKDEIVRILGKPHFSDEKLALIGYAEEGYYLFFTFAQDKVKAISMYRRDQIADTTALVEMAKNLQDYGEKLGAPAEYANFSIFGAWGKPDFSYHLRGIGTYAWEYPSRGIAYDGMPDDATLTIYSNFPSKDKLADLKNVKNIVFSKEDSLFLIEKLRIETEKEKIELAKKAGIPSPDKKKIAVIDSDNLYNTANIRFYQPDYTPQAQLFPGYFIDEVTWLDNNWILYQTMMGVGVYHVATHEKIEIVGMEKKAKEPFDMLDLNSVKPDLTKKAIVFEVSTKEKKQTYTVRYQITGDKIKFSW
;
A
#
# COMPACT_ATOMS: atom_id res chain seq x y z
N MET A 1 10.23 31.51 22.54
CA MET A 1 9.39 31.15 21.37
C MET A 1 9.50 29.64 21.13
N LYS A 2 8.40 28.90 21.30
CA LYS A 2 8.36 27.43 21.19
C LYS A 2 8.33 27.03 19.71
N LYS A 3 9.39 26.40 19.22
CA LYS A 3 9.42 25.77 17.89
C LYS A 3 8.62 24.47 17.94
N LYS A 4 7.56 24.40 17.14
CA LYS A 4 6.77 23.18 16.92
C LYS A 4 7.64 22.21 16.11
N ALA A 5 7.97 21.05 16.67
CA ALA A 5 8.45 19.92 15.90
C ALA A 5 7.24 19.35 15.14
N ILE A 6 7.29 19.42 13.82
CA ILE A 6 6.28 18.81 12.94
C ILE A 6 6.64 17.33 12.86
N MET A 7 5.82 16.49 13.48
CA MET A 7 5.76 15.06 13.23
C MET A 7 5.08 14.91 11.87
N LEU A 8 5.82 14.56 10.81
CA LEU A 8 5.23 14.19 9.53
C LEU A 8 5.18 12.67 9.40
N LEU A 9 4.22 12.09 10.11
CA LEU A 9 3.43 10.95 9.64
C LEU A 9 2.06 11.58 9.33
N LEU A 10 1.89 12.14 8.12
CA LEU A 10 0.66 12.83 7.71
C LEU A 10 0.18 12.18 6.41
N SER A 11 -0.98 11.51 6.35
CA SER A 11 -2.32 12.08 6.58
C SER A 11 -2.43 13.49 5.99
N CYS A 12 -2.67 13.59 4.69
CA CYS A 12 -3.06 14.85 4.07
C CYS A 12 -4.55 15.12 4.35
N CYS A 13 -4.86 16.07 5.24
CA CYS A 13 -6.17 16.69 5.37
C CYS A 13 -6.06 18.22 5.39
N LEU A 14 -6.92 18.85 4.58
CA LEU A 14 -7.48 20.23 4.62
C LEU A 14 -6.54 21.42 4.35
N PHE A 15 -6.70 22.07 3.19
CA PHE A 15 -7.50 23.31 2.99
C PHE A 15 -7.59 23.60 1.48
N ALA A 16 -8.77 24.00 1.02
CA ALA A 16 -9.06 24.31 -0.37
C ALA A 16 -8.63 25.73 -0.74
N SER A 17 -8.01 25.89 -1.90
CA SER A 17 -8.12 27.11 -2.70
C SER A 17 -8.05 26.73 -4.17
N ALA A 18 -9.06 27.16 -4.93
CA ALA A 18 -9.19 26.90 -6.35
C ALA A 18 -8.11 27.63 -7.16
N ALA A 19 -7.47 26.94 -8.09
CA ALA A 19 -6.92 27.55 -9.29
C ALA A 19 -6.71 26.49 -10.39
N SER A 20 -6.87 27.00 -11.60
CA SER A 20 -7.00 26.40 -12.93
C SER A 20 -5.92 25.41 -13.37
N ALA A 21 -6.36 24.42 -14.13
CA ALA A 21 -5.56 23.39 -14.78
C ALA A 21 -4.96 23.89 -16.11
N GLU A 22 -3.68 23.58 -16.34
CA GLU A 22 -3.14 23.40 -17.69
C GLU A 22 -2.19 22.19 -17.71
N ASN A 23 -2.57 21.22 -18.55
CA ASN A 23 -1.80 20.18 -19.23
C ASN A 23 -0.62 19.52 -18.50
N ALA A 24 -0.91 18.40 -17.81
CA ALA A 24 0.08 17.37 -17.47
C ALA A 24 -0.29 16.05 -18.16
N SER A 25 0.66 15.53 -18.95
CA SER A 25 0.57 14.27 -19.71
C SER A 25 0.44 13.07 -18.78
N THR A 26 -0.67 12.34 -18.89
CA THR A 26 -0.99 11.15 -18.09
C THR A 26 -0.43 9.89 -18.74
N THR A 27 0.76 9.46 -18.33
CA THR A 27 1.16 8.05 -18.51
C THR A 27 0.67 7.26 -17.30
N MET A 28 -0.45 6.57 -17.47
CA MET A 28 -0.96 5.63 -16.47
C MET A 28 -0.01 4.43 -16.34
N PRO A 29 0.16 3.85 -15.13
CA PRO A 29 0.89 2.60 -14.96
C PRO A 29 0.13 1.48 -15.67
N VAL A 30 0.75 0.92 -16.70
CA VAL A 30 0.27 -0.23 -17.45
C VAL A 30 0.29 -1.45 -16.52
N THR A 31 -0.89 -1.98 -16.20
CA THR A 31 -1.03 -3.29 -15.57
C THR A 31 -0.41 -4.35 -16.49
N PRO A 32 0.57 -5.15 -16.05
CA PRO A 32 1.19 -6.14 -16.92
C PRO A 32 0.17 -7.21 -17.32
N LYS A 33 0.00 -7.37 -18.63
CA LYS A 33 -0.71 -8.49 -19.26
C LYS A 33 -0.15 -9.81 -18.74
N SER A 34 -1.07 -10.72 -18.39
CA SER A 34 -0.79 -12.10 -18.01
C SER A 34 0.11 -12.77 -19.05
N ALA A 35 1.36 -13.07 -18.66
CA ALA A 35 2.28 -13.86 -19.45
C ALA A 35 1.97 -15.35 -19.21
N THR A 36 1.66 -16.05 -20.29
CA THR A 36 1.55 -17.51 -20.36
C THR A 36 2.88 -18.19 -20.04
N GLY A 37 2.83 -19.16 -19.12
CA GLY A 37 3.60 -20.41 -19.23
C GLY A 37 5.01 -20.44 -18.66
N THR A 38 5.17 -20.26 -17.34
CA THR A 38 6.28 -20.89 -16.59
C THR A 38 5.66 -21.91 -15.64
N SER A 39 6.12 -23.16 -15.67
CA SER A 39 5.64 -24.21 -14.77
C SER A 39 5.76 -23.75 -13.32
N VAL A 40 4.62 -23.46 -12.69
CA VAL A 40 4.56 -22.97 -11.31
C VAL A 40 4.94 -24.13 -10.39
N GLN A 41 6.13 -24.06 -9.78
CA GLN A 41 6.50 -25.00 -8.71
C GLN A 41 5.53 -24.83 -7.53
N ALA A 42 5.10 -25.95 -6.96
CA ALA A 42 4.31 -25.93 -5.74
C ALA A 42 5.08 -25.20 -4.62
N PRO A 43 4.39 -24.40 -3.77
CA PRO A 43 5.04 -23.68 -2.69
C PRO A 43 5.80 -24.65 -1.79
N THR A 44 7.01 -24.26 -1.38
CA THR A 44 7.79 -25.04 -0.43
C THR A 44 7.09 -24.99 0.93
N ASN A 45 7.09 -26.10 1.67
CA ASN A 45 6.56 -26.10 3.03
C ASN A 45 7.56 -25.39 3.97
N LEU A 46 7.34 -24.09 4.20
CA LEU A 46 8.17 -23.25 5.05
C LEU A 46 7.97 -23.50 6.56
N SER A 47 7.06 -24.38 6.96
CA SER A 47 6.82 -24.68 8.39
C SER A 47 7.88 -25.58 9.03
N LYS A 48 8.80 -26.14 8.24
CA LYS A 48 9.85 -27.06 8.71
C LYS A 48 11.15 -26.37 9.15
N GLY A 49 11.24 -25.05 8.99
CA GLY A 49 12.41 -24.25 9.38
C GLY A 49 12.00 -22.93 10.03
N LEU A 50 12.98 -22.13 10.42
CA LEU A 50 12.73 -20.79 10.92
C LEU A 50 12.43 -19.86 9.76
N LEU A 51 11.27 -19.19 9.82
CA LEU A 51 10.87 -18.26 8.78
C LEU A 51 11.88 -17.13 8.61
N VAL A 52 12.42 -16.59 9.70
CA VAL A 52 13.45 -15.54 9.64
C VAL A 52 14.69 -15.97 8.86
N ASN A 53 15.15 -17.21 9.03
CA ASN A 53 16.32 -17.72 8.34
C ASN A 53 16.07 -17.80 6.83
N THR A 54 14.83 -18.12 6.42
CA THR A 54 14.44 -18.12 5.01
C THR A 54 14.60 -16.71 4.41
N PHE A 55 14.09 -15.68 5.09
CA PHE A 55 14.18 -14.32 4.58
C PHE A 55 15.62 -13.79 4.55
N THR A 56 16.39 -14.03 5.61
CA THR A 56 17.78 -13.56 5.69
C THR A 56 18.71 -14.32 4.74
N SER A 57 18.58 -15.66 4.60
CA SER A 57 19.40 -16.45 3.68
C SER A 57 19.16 -16.11 2.22
N HIS A 58 17.94 -15.66 1.88
CA HIS A 58 17.57 -15.20 0.56
C HIS A 58 17.78 -13.69 0.36
N GLN A 59 18.45 -13.01 1.31
CA GLN A 59 18.78 -11.59 1.26
C GLN A 59 17.56 -10.70 0.97
N TRP A 60 16.38 -11.12 1.44
CA TRP A 60 15.12 -10.43 1.23
C TRP A 60 14.70 -10.27 -0.25
N LYS A 61 15.36 -10.91 -1.23
CA LYS A 61 15.11 -10.66 -2.67
C LYS A 61 13.78 -11.26 -3.15
N GLN A 62 13.01 -10.48 -3.91
CA GLN A 62 11.70 -10.90 -4.42
C GLN A 62 11.77 -12.15 -5.30
N GLU A 63 12.74 -12.24 -6.21
CA GLU A 63 12.85 -13.37 -7.14
C GLU A 63 13.08 -14.71 -6.42
N SER A 64 13.93 -14.74 -5.38
CA SER A 64 14.20 -15.96 -4.62
C SER A 64 13.04 -16.34 -3.71
N LEU A 65 12.42 -15.36 -3.05
CA LEU A 65 11.34 -15.59 -2.09
C LEU A 65 10.03 -16.00 -2.78
N THR A 66 9.69 -15.40 -3.92
CA THR A 66 8.50 -15.77 -4.69
C THR A 66 8.56 -17.20 -5.22
N LYS A 67 9.76 -17.70 -5.58
CA LYS A 67 9.96 -19.11 -5.94
C LYS A 67 9.62 -20.07 -4.79
N LEU A 68 9.86 -19.66 -3.54
CA LEU A 68 9.53 -20.47 -2.37
C LEU A 68 8.06 -20.39 -1.98
N LEU A 69 7.49 -19.19 -2.02
CA LEU A 69 6.13 -18.90 -1.55
C LEU A 69 5.05 -19.28 -2.57
N GLY A 70 5.44 -19.46 -3.84
CA GLY A 70 4.54 -19.80 -4.93
C GLY A 70 3.70 -18.59 -5.41
N LYS A 71 2.57 -18.89 -6.05
CA LYS A 71 1.66 -17.87 -6.59
C LYS A 71 1.01 -17.09 -5.44
N SER A 72 0.94 -15.77 -5.59
CA SER A 72 0.14 -14.93 -4.68
C SER A 72 -1.34 -15.29 -4.75
N VAL A 73 -2.03 -15.13 -3.64
CA VAL A 73 -3.47 -15.41 -3.51
C VAL A 73 -4.32 -14.15 -3.62
N LYS A 74 -3.79 -12.99 -3.21
CA LYS A 74 -4.41 -11.66 -3.33
C LYS A 74 -3.37 -10.57 -3.09
N GLU A 75 -3.74 -9.33 -3.39
CA GLU A 75 -3.01 -8.12 -2.99
C GLU A 75 -3.98 -7.19 -2.23
N PHE A 76 -3.51 -6.59 -1.13
CA PHE A 76 -4.30 -5.69 -0.29
C PHE A 76 -3.38 -4.79 0.54
N ASP A 77 -3.58 -3.48 0.51
CA ASP A 77 -2.78 -2.47 1.25
C ASP A 77 -1.26 -2.59 1.02
N ASP A 78 -0.85 -2.69 -0.25
CA ASP A 78 0.54 -2.91 -0.68
C ASP A 78 1.17 -4.25 -0.23
N TYR A 79 0.41 -5.10 0.45
CA TYR A 79 0.85 -6.45 0.78
C TYR A 79 0.41 -7.44 -0.30
N VAL A 80 1.37 -8.22 -0.77
CA VAL A 80 1.12 -9.42 -1.57
C VAL A 80 0.96 -10.60 -0.62
N TYR A 81 -0.19 -11.25 -0.66
CA TYR A 81 -0.51 -12.39 0.21
C TYR A 81 -0.16 -13.70 -0.49
N TYR A 82 0.41 -14.62 0.27
CA TYR A 82 0.76 -15.96 -0.17
C TYR A 82 -0.01 -17.01 0.63
N SER A 83 -0.02 -18.22 0.10
CA SER A 83 -0.54 -19.37 0.85
C SER A 83 0.21 -19.53 2.19
N GLN A 84 -0.44 -20.16 3.18
CA GLN A 84 0.12 -20.42 4.53
C GLN A 84 0.20 -19.21 5.47
N GLY A 85 -0.51 -18.10 5.19
CA GLY A 85 -0.63 -16.99 6.16
C GLY A 85 0.58 -16.07 6.21
N ILE A 86 1.28 -15.91 5.07
CA ILE A 86 2.41 -15.00 4.92
C ILE A 86 2.00 -13.94 3.91
N SER A 87 2.20 -12.67 4.24
CA SER A 87 2.09 -11.57 3.27
C SER A 87 3.31 -10.67 3.33
N MET A 88 3.59 -9.97 2.22
CA MET A 88 4.84 -9.23 2.04
C MET A 88 4.60 -7.87 1.39
N LYS A 89 5.23 -6.84 1.94
CA LYS A 89 5.39 -5.54 1.30
C LYS A 89 6.77 -5.47 0.65
N TRP A 90 6.78 -5.22 -0.65
CA TRP A 90 7.99 -5.07 -1.45
C TRP A 90 8.39 -3.60 -1.52
N ASP A 91 9.69 -3.32 -1.48
CA ASP A 91 10.25 -1.99 -1.75
C ASP A 91 10.56 -1.79 -3.25
N GLU A 92 11.00 -0.58 -3.62
CA GLU A 92 11.35 -0.25 -5.00
C GLU A 92 12.57 -1.00 -5.54
N ASN A 93 13.38 -1.60 -4.66
CA ASN A 93 14.51 -2.45 -5.02
C ASN A 93 14.10 -3.93 -5.20
N LYS A 94 12.80 -4.24 -5.17
CA LYS A 94 12.28 -5.62 -5.24
C LYS A 94 12.84 -6.49 -4.13
N GLN A 95 12.93 -5.92 -2.94
CA GLN A 95 13.26 -6.63 -1.72
C GLN A 95 12.09 -6.55 -0.75
N ALA A 96 11.95 -7.59 0.05
CA ALA A 96 10.97 -7.68 1.10
C ALA A 96 11.35 -6.65 2.17
N PHE A 97 10.52 -5.62 2.29
CA PHE A 97 10.66 -4.59 3.31
C PHE A 97 9.97 -5.02 4.61
N ALA A 98 8.73 -5.49 4.50
CA ALA A 98 7.94 -5.99 5.61
C ALA A 98 7.31 -7.35 5.28
N VAL A 99 7.23 -8.23 6.28
CA VAL A 99 6.54 -9.51 6.22
C VAL A 99 5.53 -9.56 7.35
N LEU A 100 4.28 -9.91 7.07
CA LEU A 100 3.25 -10.14 8.06
C LEU A 100 2.92 -11.63 8.11
N VAL A 101 2.93 -12.19 9.32
CA VAL A 101 2.65 -13.60 9.60
C VAL A 101 1.34 -13.69 10.38
N GLU A 102 0.34 -14.28 9.73
CA GLU A 102 -1.01 -14.45 10.26
C GLU A 102 -1.15 -15.75 11.09
N PRO A 103 -2.18 -15.87 11.94
CA PRO A 103 -2.39 -17.06 12.79
C PRO A 103 -2.58 -18.38 12.03
N SER A 104 -2.84 -18.31 10.73
CA SER A 104 -2.92 -19.47 9.84
C SER A 104 -1.54 -20.10 9.58
N TYR A 105 -0.43 -19.35 9.70
CA TYR A 105 0.92 -19.90 9.64
C TYR A 105 1.22 -20.75 10.87
N LYS A 106 1.69 -21.99 10.66
CA LYS A 106 1.92 -22.98 11.73
C LYS A 106 3.40 -23.24 12.06
N GLY A 107 4.31 -22.66 11.28
CA GLY A 107 5.75 -22.80 11.51
C GLY A 107 6.27 -21.90 12.63
N GLU A 108 7.55 -22.09 12.93
CA GLU A 108 8.29 -21.18 13.80
C GLU A 108 8.74 -19.95 13.00
N VAL A 109 8.45 -18.76 13.52
CA VAL A 109 8.95 -17.51 12.92
C VAL A 109 10.43 -17.34 13.27
N ILE A 110 10.72 -17.49 14.56
CA ILE A 110 12.06 -17.65 15.13
C ILE A 110 12.00 -18.80 16.14
N LYS A 111 13.16 -19.27 16.62
CA LYS A 111 13.26 -20.44 17.50
C LYS A 111 12.35 -20.30 18.73
N GLY A 112 11.42 -21.23 18.90
CA GLY A 112 10.47 -21.27 20.03
C GLY A 112 9.26 -20.33 19.90
N ILE A 113 9.16 -19.55 18.83
CA ILE A 113 8.12 -18.54 18.63
C ILE A 113 7.24 -18.90 17.43
N THR A 114 5.96 -19.09 17.70
CA THR A 114 4.90 -19.31 16.70
C THR A 114 3.76 -18.33 16.93
N THR A 115 2.84 -18.24 15.98
CA THR A 115 1.61 -17.44 16.11
C THR A 115 0.62 -17.98 17.16
N ALA A 116 0.86 -19.18 17.71
CA ALA A 116 0.05 -19.74 18.78
C ALA A 116 0.53 -19.34 20.19
N LYS A 117 1.72 -18.73 20.30
CA LYS A 117 2.29 -18.31 21.59
C LYS A 117 1.53 -17.15 22.21
N ARG A 118 1.50 -17.12 23.54
CA ARG A 118 0.98 -15.98 24.30
C ARG A 118 2.06 -14.92 24.54
N LYS A 119 1.63 -13.70 24.84
CA LYS A 119 2.51 -12.55 25.13
C LYS A 119 3.55 -12.83 26.21
N ASP A 120 3.15 -13.44 27.32
CA ASP A 120 4.02 -13.79 28.45
C ASP A 120 5.09 -14.82 28.06
N GLU A 121 4.72 -15.82 27.27
CA GLU A 121 5.68 -16.80 26.74
C GLU A 121 6.71 -16.16 25.81
N ILE A 122 6.29 -15.23 24.95
CA ILE A 122 7.19 -14.51 24.03
C ILE A 122 8.20 -13.68 24.83
N VAL A 123 7.74 -12.91 25.81
CA VAL A 123 8.61 -12.11 26.69
C VAL A 123 9.56 -13.00 27.50
N ARG A 124 9.12 -14.20 27.93
CA ARG A 124 10.01 -15.14 28.61
C ARG A 124 11.11 -15.68 27.70
N ILE A 125 10.82 -15.91 26.42
CA ILE A 125 11.79 -16.47 25.46
C ILE A 125 12.75 -15.39 24.95
N LEU A 126 12.23 -14.20 24.61
CA LEU A 126 13.00 -13.13 23.97
C LEU A 126 13.51 -12.07 24.95
N GLY A 127 13.08 -12.12 26.21
CA GLY A 127 13.44 -11.14 27.22
C GLY A 127 12.62 -9.86 27.13
N LYS A 128 13.18 -8.76 27.64
CA LYS A 128 12.50 -7.46 27.69
C LYS A 128 12.36 -6.88 26.27
N PRO A 129 11.14 -6.49 25.83
CA PRO A 129 10.96 -5.80 24.56
C PRO A 129 11.74 -4.49 24.48
N HIS A 130 12.25 -4.18 23.28
CA HIS A 130 12.85 -2.88 22.94
C HIS A 130 11.78 -1.81 22.77
N PHE A 131 10.60 -2.22 22.26
CA PHE A 131 9.47 -1.35 21.99
C PHE A 131 8.20 -1.89 22.65
N SER A 132 7.33 -1.00 23.11
CA SER A 132 6.02 -1.36 23.64
C SER A 132 5.03 -0.22 23.43
N ASP A 133 3.84 -0.55 22.95
CA ASP A 133 2.70 0.36 22.89
C ASP A 133 1.44 -0.38 23.38
N GLU A 134 0.97 -0.03 24.58
CA GLU A 134 -0.18 -0.68 25.19
C GLU A 134 -1.49 -0.40 24.45
N LYS A 135 -1.65 0.80 23.89
CA LYS A 135 -2.87 1.18 23.16
C LYS A 135 -3.02 0.39 21.87
N LEU A 136 -1.89 0.04 21.26
CA LEU A 136 -1.84 -0.78 20.06
C LEU A 136 -1.70 -2.27 20.36
N ALA A 137 -1.59 -2.67 21.64
CA ALA A 137 -1.29 -4.03 22.06
C ALA A 137 -0.09 -4.59 21.27
N LEU A 138 1.00 -3.83 21.28
CA LEU A 138 2.18 -4.04 20.45
C LEU A 138 3.43 -4.15 21.34
N ILE A 139 4.28 -5.15 21.06
CA ILE A 139 5.66 -5.19 21.56
C ILE A 139 6.62 -5.44 20.40
N GLY A 140 7.86 -4.99 20.52
CA GLY A 140 8.87 -5.14 19.47
C GLY A 140 10.26 -5.45 19.98
N TYR A 141 11.04 -6.12 19.15
CA TYR A 141 12.43 -6.49 19.37
C TYR A 141 13.26 -6.07 18.16
N ALA A 142 14.34 -5.35 18.42
CA ALA A 142 15.33 -4.98 17.41
C ALA A 142 16.45 -6.02 17.43
N GLU A 143 16.61 -6.75 16.33
CA GLU A 143 17.67 -7.73 16.15
C GLU A 143 18.70 -7.22 15.11
N GLU A 144 19.79 -7.96 14.96
CA GLU A 144 20.72 -7.72 13.86
C GLU A 144 20.06 -8.14 12.53
N GLY A 145 19.97 -7.19 11.60
CA GLY A 145 19.43 -7.42 10.25
C GLY A 145 17.90 -7.35 10.13
N TYR A 146 17.15 -7.35 11.22
CA TYR A 146 15.68 -7.28 11.18
C TYR A 146 15.06 -6.83 12.50
N TYR A 147 13.80 -6.38 12.43
CA TYR A 147 12.95 -6.12 13.59
C TYR A 147 11.81 -7.14 13.63
N LEU A 148 11.38 -7.51 14.83
CA LEU A 148 10.21 -8.34 15.10
C LEU A 148 9.20 -7.57 15.92
N PHE A 149 7.96 -7.50 15.45
CA PHE A 149 6.85 -6.91 16.18
C PHE A 149 5.74 -7.93 16.36
N PHE A 150 5.09 -7.88 17.53
CA PHE A 150 3.98 -8.75 17.88
C PHE A 150 2.78 -7.88 18.22
N THR A 151 1.69 -8.07 17.49
CA THR A 151 0.40 -7.47 17.82
C THR A 151 -0.49 -8.51 18.49
N PHE A 152 -1.26 -8.08 19.48
CA PHE A 152 -2.09 -8.99 20.27
C PHE A 152 -3.57 -8.64 20.22
N ALA A 153 -4.40 -9.67 20.21
CA ALA A 153 -5.79 -9.59 20.63
C ALA A 153 -5.87 -10.23 22.02
N GLN A 154 -6.07 -9.39 23.06
CA GLN A 154 -5.84 -9.78 24.46
C GLN A 154 -4.38 -10.25 24.65
N ASP A 155 -4.18 -11.53 25.01
CA ASP A 155 -2.84 -12.12 25.20
C ASP A 155 -2.40 -13.02 24.02
N LYS A 156 -3.24 -13.19 23.01
CA LYS A 156 -2.96 -14.06 21.86
C LYS A 156 -2.38 -13.24 20.72
N VAL A 157 -1.36 -13.79 20.05
CA VAL A 157 -0.78 -13.17 18.86
C VAL A 157 -1.88 -13.04 17.79
N LYS A 158 -2.14 -11.81 17.38
CA LYS A 158 -2.97 -11.48 16.23
C LYS A 158 -2.13 -11.58 14.95
N ALA A 159 -0.93 -11.01 14.97
CA ALA A 159 0.03 -11.12 13.89
C ALA A 159 1.46 -10.88 14.38
N ILE A 160 2.43 -11.43 13.66
CA ILE A 160 3.85 -11.14 13.84
C ILE A 160 4.29 -10.40 12.57
N SER A 161 4.84 -9.19 12.71
CA SER A 161 5.47 -8.50 11.59
C SER A 161 6.99 -8.51 11.71
N MET A 162 7.66 -8.69 10.58
CA MET A 162 9.10 -8.62 10.46
C MET A 162 9.47 -7.51 9.50
N TYR A 163 10.42 -6.67 9.87
CA TYR A 163 10.93 -5.62 9.01
C TYR A 163 12.41 -5.83 8.73
N ARG A 164 12.82 -5.64 7.48
CA ARG A 164 14.24 -5.65 7.12
C ARG A 164 14.94 -4.46 7.77
N ARG A 165 16.13 -4.69 8.31
CA ARG A 165 17.01 -3.64 8.83
C ARG A 165 18.37 -3.75 8.16
N ASP A 166 18.69 -2.77 7.33
CA ASP A 166 19.93 -2.76 6.57
C ASP A 166 21.07 -2.22 7.42
N GLN A 167 22.23 -2.87 7.31
CA GLN A 167 23.47 -2.36 7.86
C GLN A 167 24.13 -1.43 6.85
N ILE A 168 24.66 -0.30 7.31
CA ILE A 168 25.36 0.67 6.46
C ILE A 168 26.73 0.95 7.06
N ALA A 169 27.76 0.45 6.38
CA ALA A 169 29.16 0.67 6.78
C ALA A 169 29.71 2.01 6.24
N ASP A 170 29.38 2.36 4.99
CA ASP A 170 29.81 3.59 4.34
C ASP A 170 28.70 4.66 4.35
N THR A 171 28.95 5.74 5.08
CA THR A 171 28.05 6.89 5.23
C THR A 171 28.45 8.08 4.37
N THR A 172 29.48 7.95 3.53
CA THR A 172 30.07 9.06 2.77
C THR A 172 29.03 9.74 1.88
N ALA A 173 28.25 8.96 1.11
CA ALA A 173 27.21 9.50 0.25
C ALA A 173 26.10 10.23 1.02
N LEU A 174 25.71 9.73 2.19
CA LEU A 174 24.74 10.42 3.06
C LEU A 174 25.29 11.73 3.59
N VAL A 175 26.53 11.74 4.09
CA VAL A 175 27.18 12.94 4.66
C VAL A 175 27.38 14.01 3.59
N GLU A 176 27.79 13.60 2.40
CA GLU A 176 27.95 14.44 1.22
C GLU A 176 26.60 15.06 0.82
N MET A 177 25.59 14.22 0.59
CA MET A 177 24.23 14.66 0.28
C MET A 177 23.68 15.62 1.36
N ALA A 178 23.87 15.30 2.63
CA ALA A 178 23.40 16.08 3.76
C ALA A 178 24.02 17.48 3.82
N LYS A 179 25.30 17.62 3.46
CA LYS A 179 26.01 18.92 3.41
C LYS A 179 25.56 19.78 2.22
N ASN A 180 25.14 19.14 1.13
CA ASN A 180 24.72 19.79 -0.13
C ASN A 180 23.20 19.69 -0.37
N LEU A 181 22.40 19.46 0.69
CA LEU A 181 20.99 19.06 0.60
C LEU A 181 20.15 20.00 -0.26
N GLN A 182 20.38 21.30 -0.15
CA GLN A 182 19.66 22.35 -0.87
C GLN A 182 20.11 22.44 -2.33
N ASP A 183 21.42 22.42 -2.58
CA ASP A 183 22.00 22.42 -3.93
C ASP A 183 21.57 21.19 -4.74
N TYR A 184 21.23 20.10 -4.06
CA TYR A 184 20.83 18.84 -4.65
C TYR A 184 19.31 18.66 -4.75
N GLY A 185 18.51 19.61 -4.27
CA GLY A 185 17.07 19.48 -4.09
C GLY A 185 16.32 18.97 -5.32
N GLU A 186 16.62 19.47 -6.52
CA GLU A 186 16.00 18.98 -7.77
C GLU A 186 16.34 17.51 -8.06
N LYS A 187 17.61 17.11 -7.88
CA LYS A 187 18.07 15.75 -8.13
C LYS A 187 17.52 14.77 -7.09
N LEU A 188 17.46 15.20 -5.83
CA LEU A 188 16.87 14.43 -4.73
C LEU A 188 15.35 14.35 -4.86
N GLY A 189 14.75 15.34 -5.49
CA GLY A 189 13.34 15.36 -5.84
C GLY A 189 12.96 14.47 -7.01
N ALA A 190 13.87 13.74 -7.66
CA ALA A 190 13.52 12.82 -8.76
C ALA A 190 14.40 11.55 -8.75
N PRO A 191 14.30 10.70 -7.71
CA PRO A 191 15.21 9.57 -7.52
C PRO A 191 15.21 8.57 -8.69
N ALA A 192 14.08 8.43 -9.39
CA ALA A 192 13.98 7.56 -10.56
C ALA A 192 14.81 8.08 -11.76
N GLU A 193 14.89 9.39 -11.95
CA GLU A 193 15.64 10.03 -13.05
C GLU A 193 17.13 10.12 -12.73
N TYR A 194 17.47 10.29 -11.45
CA TYR A 194 18.84 10.46 -10.96
C TYR A 194 19.37 9.22 -10.21
N ALA A 195 19.05 8.02 -10.69
CA ALA A 195 19.37 6.76 -9.98
C ALA A 195 20.86 6.54 -9.66
N ASN A 196 21.79 7.14 -10.41
CA ASN A 196 23.24 7.04 -10.18
C ASN A 196 23.82 8.20 -9.33
N PHE A 197 22.98 9.13 -8.87
CA PHE A 197 23.41 10.33 -8.18
C PHE A 197 23.55 10.11 -6.66
N SER A 198 24.68 10.55 -6.09
CA SER A 198 24.93 10.63 -4.64
C SER A 198 24.46 9.36 -3.89
N ILE A 199 23.53 9.51 -2.95
CA ILE A 199 22.98 8.41 -2.14
C ILE A 199 22.32 7.31 -2.97
N PHE A 200 21.66 7.64 -4.09
CA PHE A 200 20.97 6.64 -4.92
C PHE A 200 21.95 5.73 -5.65
N GLY A 201 23.05 6.29 -6.15
CA GLY A 201 24.11 5.50 -6.80
C GLY A 201 24.85 4.60 -5.81
N ALA A 202 25.01 5.06 -4.57
CA ALA A 202 25.69 4.30 -3.52
C ALA A 202 24.82 3.20 -2.90
N TRP A 203 23.54 3.49 -2.65
CA TRP A 203 22.66 2.67 -1.81
C TRP A 203 21.49 2.02 -2.57
N GLY A 204 21.38 2.30 -3.87
CA GLY A 204 20.24 1.89 -4.70
C GLY A 204 19.07 2.85 -4.59
N LYS A 205 17.90 2.43 -5.07
CA LYS A 205 16.68 3.24 -4.94
C LYS A 205 16.27 3.37 -3.47
N PRO A 206 15.51 4.41 -3.09
CA PRO A 206 14.79 4.43 -1.81
C PRO A 206 14.01 3.15 -1.55
N ASP A 207 13.72 2.85 -0.28
CA ASP A 207 12.77 1.79 0.03
C ASP A 207 11.38 2.18 -0.52
N PHE A 208 11.02 3.46 -0.35
CA PHE A 208 9.78 4.04 -0.87
C PHE A 208 10.00 5.47 -1.38
N SER A 209 9.36 5.82 -2.49
CA SER A 209 9.18 7.18 -2.95
C SER A 209 7.70 7.54 -3.05
N TYR A 210 7.40 8.81 -2.82
CA TYR A 210 6.04 9.35 -2.79
C TYR A 210 5.97 10.63 -3.61
N HIS A 211 4.95 10.75 -4.45
CA HIS A 211 4.66 11.98 -5.16
C HIS A 211 3.86 12.93 -4.26
N LEU A 212 4.51 14.00 -3.81
CA LEU A 212 3.89 15.05 -3.02
C LEU A 212 3.29 16.12 -3.95
N ARG A 213 1.98 15.98 -4.23
CA ARG A 213 1.11 16.95 -4.94
C ARG A 213 1.49 17.24 -6.40
N GLY A 214 0.52 17.75 -7.17
CA GLY A 214 0.55 17.96 -8.64
C GLY A 214 1.57 18.97 -9.20
N ILE A 215 2.71 19.15 -8.55
CA ILE A 215 3.82 20.02 -8.94
C ILE A 215 5.17 19.29 -9.01
N GLY A 216 5.17 17.95 -8.94
CA GLY A 216 6.38 17.14 -9.24
C GLY A 216 7.38 16.99 -8.09
N THR A 217 6.97 17.20 -6.85
CA THR A 217 7.85 16.98 -5.68
C THR A 217 7.84 15.53 -5.25
N TYR A 218 9.02 14.95 -4.95
CA TYR A 218 9.13 13.59 -4.42
C TYR A 218 9.69 13.62 -3.00
N ALA A 219 8.96 13.00 -2.06
CA ALA A 219 9.55 12.55 -0.80
C ALA A 219 10.03 11.11 -0.98
N TRP A 220 11.06 10.74 -0.23
CA TRP A 220 11.55 9.36 -0.26
C TRP A 220 12.13 8.95 1.07
N GLU A 221 12.13 7.65 1.31
CA GLU A 221 12.50 7.07 2.59
C GLU A 221 13.37 5.84 2.40
N TYR A 222 14.33 5.66 3.32
CA TYR A 222 14.96 4.37 3.58
C TYR A 222 14.68 3.97 5.03
N PRO A 223 13.46 3.57 5.40
CA PRO A 223 13.16 3.22 6.78
C PRO A 223 13.96 2.01 7.27
N SER A 224 14.37 1.10 6.37
CA SER A 224 15.26 -0.02 6.71
C SER A 224 16.64 0.46 7.18
N ARG A 225 17.02 1.69 6.81
CA ARG A 225 18.28 2.37 7.18
C ARG A 225 18.06 3.50 8.17
N GLY A 226 16.82 3.91 8.44
CA GLY A 226 16.50 4.98 9.39
C GLY A 226 16.73 6.39 8.86
N ILE A 227 16.43 6.66 7.58
CA ILE A 227 16.43 8.02 7.02
C ILE A 227 15.17 8.31 6.19
N ALA A 228 14.76 9.57 6.17
CA ALA A 228 13.70 10.08 5.31
C ALA A 228 14.05 11.48 4.80
N TYR A 229 13.69 11.76 3.56
CA TYR A 229 13.81 13.05 2.91
C TYR A 229 12.42 13.57 2.56
N ASP A 230 12.17 14.83 2.94
CA ASP A 230 10.94 15.53 2.63
C ASP A 230 11.26 16.99 2.27
N GLY A 231 10.76 17.45 1.14
CA GLY A 231 10.64 18.88 0.89
C GLY A 231 10.89 19.31 -0.56
N MET A 232 10.47 20.55 -0.81
CA MET A 232 10.83 21.34 -1.98
C MET A 232 12.34 21.64 -1.97
N PRO A 233 12.98 21.96 -3.11
CA PRO A 233 14.41 22.30 -3.14
C PRO A 233 14.85 23.31 -2.07
N ASP A 234 14.01 24.32 -1.77
CA ASP A 234 14.31 25.38 -0.80
C ASP A 234 14.04 25.02 0.68
N ASP A 235 13.22 24.00 0.93
CA ASP A 235 12.77 23.58 2.27
C ASP A 235 13.09 22.11 2.59
N ALA A 236 13.90 21.48 1.73
CA ALA A 236 14.32 20.10 1.84
C ALA A 236 14.88 19.80 3.23
N THR A 237 14.28 18.81 3.89
CA THR A 237 14.60 18.34 5.22
C THR A 237 15.00 16.88 5.17
N LEU A 238 16.14 16.58 5.79
CA LEU A 238 16.61 15.21 5.99
C LEU A 238 16.38 14.81 7.45
N THR A 239 15.52 13.82 7.67
CA THR A 239 15.31 13.22 8.99
C THR A 239 16.16 11.96 9.14
N ILE A 240 16.94 11.91 10.21
CA ILE A 240 17.78 10.76 10.59
C ILE A 240 17.21 10.17 11.88
N TYR A 241 16.69 8.96 11.80
CA TYR A 241 15.99 8.28 12.88
C TYR A 241 16.92 7.51 13.81
N SER A 242 16.37 7.10 14.94
CA SER A 242 17.10 6.39 15.99
C SER A 242 17.51 4.96 15.62
N ASN A 243 17.02 4.39 14.52
CA ASN A 243 17.48 3.11 14.01
C ASN A 243 18.65 3.19 13.02
N PHE A 244 19.10 4.39 12.65
CA PHE A 244 20.26 4.54 11.76
C PHE A 244 21.49 3.81 12.33
N PRO A 245 22.11 2.84 11.60
CA PRO A 245 23.17 1.99 12.17
C PRO A 245 24.46 2.71 12.57
N SER A 246 24.82 3.78 11.86
CA SER A 246 26.15 4.43 11.96
C SER A 246 26.08 5.89 12.45
N LYS A 247 25.25 6.17 13.47
CA LYS A 247 25.01 7.57 13.92
C LYS A 247 26.23 8.25 14.51
N ASP A 248 27.15 7.48 15.09
CA ASP A 248 28.43 7.95 15.61
C ASP A 248 29.26 8.66 14.52
N LYS A 249 29.11 8.24 13.27
CA LYS A 249 29.77 8.84 12.10
C LYS A 249 29.10 10.13 11.59
N LEU A 250 27.99 10.55 12.20
CA LEU A 250 27.20 11.71 11.76
C LEU A 250 27.38 12.94 12.65
N ALA A 251 28.42 12.98 13.48
CA ALA A 251 28.66 14.08 14.43
C ALA A 251 28.69 15.45 13.74
N ASP A 252 29.33 15.53 12.57
CA ASP A 252 29.48 16.77 11.78
C ASP A 252 28.16 17.29 11.20
N LEU A 253 27.11 16.47 11.19
CA LEU A 253 25.81 16.85 10.63
C LEU A 253 24.87 17.52 11.66
N LYS A 254 25.22 17.51 12.96
CA LYS A 254 24.34 18.00 14.04
C LYS A 254 23.92 19.46 13.90
N ASN A 255 24.75 20.28 13.26
CA ASN A 255 24.53 21.72 13.11
C ASN A 255 24.20 22.12 11.67
N VAL A 256 24.10 21.17 10.75
CA VAL A 256 23.76 21.46 9.36
C VAL A 256 22.27 21.82 9.29
N LYS A 257 21.96 22.88 8.56
CA LYS A 257 20.59 23.38 8.38
C LYS A 257 19.72 22.28 7.75
N ASN A 258 18.47 22.19 8.18
CA ASN A 258 17.45 21.26 7.67
C ASN A 258 17.79 19.76 7.86
N ILE A 259 18.70 19.42 8.76
CA ILE A 259 18.88 18.05 9.24
C ILE A 259 18.22 17.90 10.61
N VAL A 260 17.37 16.88 10.73
CA VAL A 260 16.64 16.57 11.96
C VAL A 260 17.08 15.20 12.48
N PHE A 261 17.65 15.17 13.68
CA PHE A 261 17.91 13.91 14.38
C PHE A 261 16.71 13.54 15.25
N SER A 262 15.99 12.50 14.86
CA SER A 262 14.84 12.00 15.60
C SER A 262 15.26 10.98 16.66
N LYS A 263 14.58 11.03 17.82
CA LYS A 263 14.68 9.99 18.85
C LYS A 263 13.79 8.79 18.55
N GLU A 264 12.86 8.94 17.61
CA GLU A 264 11.95 7.88 17.19
C GLU A 264 12.66 6.88 16.27
N ASP A 265 12.16 5.65 16.23
CA ASP A 265 12.64 4.59 15.36
C ASP A 265 11.70 4.47 14.14
N SER A 266 12.22 4.60 12.92
CA SER A 266 11.36 4.64 11.73
C SER A 266 10.60 3.33 11.50
N LEU A 267 11.19 2.18 11.84
CA LEU A 267 10.52 0.89 11.67
C LEU A 267 9.41 0.71 12.71
N PHE A 268 9.62 1.15 13.95
CA PHE A 268 8.56 1.15 14.96
C PHE A 268 7.42 2.10 14.59
N LEU A 269 7.73 3.30 14.10
CA LEU A 269 6.74 4.24 13.61
C LEU A 269 5.89 3.67 12.47
N ILE A 270 6.51 3.00 11.50
CA ILE A 270 5.80 2.36 10.39
C ILE A 270 4.88 1.23 10.86
N GLU A 271 5.31 0.39 11.80
CA GLU A 271 4.45 -0.66 12.36
C GLU A 271 3.24 -0.06 13.09
N LYS A 272 3.45 1.02 13.87
CA LYS A 272 2.35 1.74 14.52
C LYS A 272 1.35 2.26 13.50
N LEU A 273 1.83 2.95 12.46
CA LEU A 273 0.98 3.48 11.39
C LEU A 273 0.20 2.34 10.71
N ARG A 274 0.85 1.22 10.39
CA ARG A 274 0.19 0.06 9.78
C ARG A 274 -1.01 -0.41 10.62
N ILE A 275 -0.83 -0.54 11.94
CA ILE A 275 -1.91 -0.98 12.86
C ILE A 275 -3.02 0.06 12.95
N GLU A 276 -2.66 1.35 13.02
CA GLU A 276 -3.61 2.45 13.11
C GLU A 276 -4.45 2.54 11.83
N THR A 277 -3.82 2.53 10.65
CA THR A 277 -4.50 2.49 9.36
C THR A 277 -5.41 1.25 9.25
N GLU A 278 -4.95 0.07 9.65
CA GLU A 278 -5.79 -1.14 9.65
C GLU A 278 -7.07 -0.94 10.49
N LYS A 279 -6.93 -0.35 11.69
CA LYS A 279 -8.08 -0.02 12.56
C LYS A 279 -9.02 1.00 11.91
N GLU A 280 -8.47 2.09 11.36
CA GLU A 280 -9.25 3.14 10.70
C GLU A 280 -10.04 2.60 9.51
N LYS A 281 -9.43 1.76 8.67
CA LYS A 281 -10.09 1.17 7.50
C LYS A 281 -11.17 0.15 7.90
N ILE A 282 -11.00 -0.57 9.02
CA ILE A 282 -12.06 -1.42 9.59
C ILE A 282 -13.22 -0.58 10.13
N GLU A 283 -12.96 0.52 10.83
CA GLU A 283 -14.02 1.41 11.32
C GLU A 283 -14.77 2.08 10.16
N LEU A 284 -14.07 2.46 9.09
CA LEU A 284 -14.70 2.93 7.86
C LEU A 284 -15.60 1.84 7.26
N ALA A 285 -15.13 0.59 7.20
CA ALA A 285 -15.92 -0.53 6.70
C ALA A 285 -17.18 -0.80 7.54
N LYS A 286 -17.11 -0.63 8.86
CA LYS A 286 -18.28 -0.73 9.75
C LYS A 286 -19.30 0.37 9.50
N LYS A 287 -18.83 1.60 9.27
CA LYS A 287 -19.68 2.79 9.13
C LYS A 287 -20.30 2.92 7.74
N ALA A 288 -19.54 2.62 6.70
CA ALA A 288 -19.88 2.93 5.31
C ALA A 288 -19.88 1.69 4.40
N GLY A 289 -19.71 0.49 4.96
CA GLY A 289 -19.70 -0.74 4.20
C GLY A 289 -21.03 -1.06 3.54
N ILE A 290 -20.97 -1.40 2.25
CA ILE A 290 -22.10 -1.81 1.42
C ILE A 290 -22.09 -3.35 1.37
N PRO A 291 -23.00 -4.04 2.09
CA PRO A 291 -23.03 -5.50 2.09
C PRO A 291 -23.50 -6.05 0.74
N SER A 292 -22.94 -7.20 0.32
CA SER A 292 -23.46 -7.98 -0.79
C SER A 292 -24.89 -8.49 -0.50
N PRO A 293 -25.67 -8.89 -1.52
CA PRO A 293 -27.04 -9.37 -1.31
C PRO A 293 -27.13 -10.56 -0.34
N ASP A 294 -26.16 -11.48 -0.38
CA ASP A 294 -26.04 -12.60 0.56
C ASP A 294 -25.37 -12.25 1.91
N LYS A 295 -24.94 -10.99 2.08
CA LYS A 295 -24.24 -10.45 3.25
C LYS A 295 -22.93 -11.17 3.60
N LYS A 296 -22.33 -11.89 2.64
CA LYS A 296 -21.03 -12.57 2.83
C LYS A 296 -19.83 -11.70 2.44
N LYS A 297 -20.06 -10.54 1.84
CA LYS A 297 -19.01 -9.57 1.49
C LYS A 297 -19.46 -8.17 1.82
N ILE A 298 -18.49 -7.29 2.02
CA ILE A 298 -18.69 -5.87 2.25
C ILE A 298 -17.79 -5.13 1.26
N ALA A 299 -18.35 -4.22 0.47
CA ALA A 299 -17.60 -3.28 -0.36
C ALA A 299 -17.52 -1.92 0.36
N VAL A 300 -16.38 -1.25 0.30
CA VAL A 300 -16.16 0.04 0.95
C VAL A 300 -15.46 0.94 -0.04
N ILE A 301 -16.02 2.12 -0.30
CA ILE A 301 -15.32 3.16 -1.04
C ILE A 301 -14.31 3.79 -0.08
N ASP A 302 -13.04 3.68 -0.43
CA ASP A 302 -11.92 4.27 0.30
C ASP A 302 -11.23 5.28 -0.61
N SER A 303 -11.79 6.49 -0.64
CA SER A 303 -11.29 7.61 -1.40
C SER A 303 -10.77 8.65 -0.40
N ASP A 304 -9.48 8.59 -0.05
CA ASP A 304 -8.82 9.55 0.86
C ASP A 304 -8.63 10.94 0.20
N ASN A 305 -9.57 11.37 -0.66
CA ASN A 305 -9.57 12.64 -1.39
C ASN A 305 -8.34 12.89 -2.28
N LEU A 306 -7.58 11.85 -2.66
CA LEU A 306 -6.54 11.90 -3.68
C LEU A 306 -6.86 10.93 -4.83
N TYR A 307 -6.71 11.40 -6.08
CA TYR A 307 -7.07 10.64 -7.28
C TYR A 307 -6.38 9.28 -7.38
N ASN A 308 -5.10 9.23 -7.04
CA ASN A 308 -4.23 8.06 -7.20
C ASN A 308 -4.34 7.04 -6.06
N THR A 309 -4.99 7.38 -4.94
CA THR A 309 -5.18 6.47 -3.80
C THR A 309 -6.63 6.01 -3.65
N ALA A 310 -7.55 6.56 -4.45
CA ALA A 310 -8.94 6.14 -4.46
C ALA A 310 -9.06 4.65 -4.83
N ASN A 311 -9.70 3.88 -3.95
CA ASN A 311 -9.82 2.44 -4.10
C ASN A 311 -11.15 1.92 -3.54
N ILE A 312 -11.55 0.73 -3.98
CA ILE A 312 -12.68 -0.01 -3.43
C ILE A 312 -12.11 -1.21 -2.69
N ARG A 313 -12.43 -1.32 -1.40
CA ARG A 313 -11.98 -2.41 -0.53
C ARG A 313 -13.09 -3.42 -0.34
N PHE A 314 -12.72 -4.70 -0.36
CA PHE A 314 -13.63 -5.79 -0.11
C PHE A 314 -13.23 -6.58 1.12
N TYR A 315 -14.20 -6.80 2.01
CA TYR A 315 -14.02 -7.54 3.26
C TYR A 315 -15.02 -8.69 3.38
N GLN A 316 -14.68 -9.68 4.20
CA GLN A 316 -15.64 -10.62 4.78
C GLN A 316 -16.48 -9.93 5.88
N PRO A 317 -17.55 -10.57 6.39
CA PRO A 317 -18.40 -9.97 7.41
C PRO A 317 -17.68 -9.72 8.75
N ASP A 318 -16.57 -10.44 9.00
CA ASP A 318 -15.70 -10.24 10.15
C ASP A 318 -14.58 -9.20 9.91
N TYR A 319 -14.66 -8.47 8.79
CA TYR A 319 -13.70 -7.47 8.33
C TYR A 319 -12.34 -8.04 7.92
N THR A 320 -12.25 -9.35 7.65
CA THR A 320 -11.06 -9.94 7.02
C THR A 320 -10.91 -9.43 5.58
N PRO A 321 -9.76 -8.85 5.17
CA PRO A 321 -9.54 -8.39 3.81
C PRO A 321 -9.73 -9.49 2.75
N GLN A 322 -10.36 -9.18 1.62
CA GLN A 322 -10.59 -10.13 0.51
C GLN A 322 -9.93 -9.68 -0.79
N ALA A 323 -10.21 -8.45 -1.21
CA ALA A 323 -9.73 -7.91 -2.47
C ALA A 323 -9.68 -6.38 -2.39
N GLN A 324 -8.96 -5.78 -3.32
CA GLN A 324 -8.91 -4.34 -3.51
C GLN A 324 -8.94 -4.03 -5.00
N LEU A 325 -9.66 -2.98 -5.36
CA LEU A 325 -9.71 -2.45 -6.71
C LEU A 325 -9.20 -1.01 -6.69
N PHE A 326 -8.18 -0.73 -7.49
CA PHE A 326 -7.71 0.61 -7.78
C PHE A 326 -8.23 1.04 -9.16
N PRO A 327 -9.35 1.77 -9.23
CA PRO A 327 -9.87 2.21 -10.51
C PRO A 327 -9.05 3.35 -11.14
N GLY A 328 -8.17 4.01 -10.36
CA GLY A 328 -7.25 5.06 -10.80
C GLY A 328 -7.80 6.49 -10.66
N TYR A 329 -9.05 6.63 -10.21
CA TYR A 329 -9.77 7.89 -10.08
C TYR A 329 -10.76 7.82 -8.91
N PHE A 330 -11.30 8.97 -8.51
CA PHE A 330 -12.35 9.02 -7.48
C PHE A 330 -13.53 8.14 -7.85
N ILE A 331 -13.99 7.38 -6.85
CA ILE A 331 -15.16 6.52 -6.95
C ILE A 331 -16.35 7.29 -6.39
N ASP A 332 -17.34 7.52 -7.24
CA ASP A 332 -18.57 8.22 -6.86
C ASP A 332 -19.56 7.27 -6.20
N GLU A 333 -19.73 6.08 -6.78
CA GLU A 333 -20.73 5.11 -6.36
C GLU A 333 -20.27 3.67 -6.60
N VAL A 334 -20.72 2.78 -5.72
CA VAL A 334 -20.57 1.32 -5.84
C VAL A 334 -21.91 0.66 -5.56
N THR A 335 -22.33 -0.24 -6.45
CA THR A 335 -23.55 -1.05 -6.29
C THR A 335 -23.25 -2.51 -6.57
N TRP A 336 -23.72 -3.43 -5.72
CA TRP A 336 -23.66 -4.86 -6.00
C TRP A 336 -24.66 -5.24 -7.09
N LEU A 337 -24.19 -5.85 -8.18
CA LEU A 337 -25.04 -6.44 -9.22
C LEU A 337 -25.47 -7.88 -8.84
N ASP A 338 -24.61 -8.59 -8.13
CA ASP A 338 -24.91 -9.86 -7.46
C ASP A 338 -23.99 -10.08 -6.24
N ASN A 339 -23.73 -11.33 -5.84
CA ASN A 339 -22.86 -11.65 -4.69
C ASN A 339 -21.35 -11.49 -4.94
N ASN A 340 -20.92 -11.32 -6.20
CA ASN A 340 -19.50 -11.24 -6.58
C ASN A 340 -19.18 -10.10 -7.55
N TRP A 341 -20.16 -9.57 -8.27
CA TRP A 341 -20.03 -8.47 -9.20
C TRP A 341 -20.50 -7.17 -8.56
N ILE A 342 -19.65 -6.15 -8.62
CA ILE A 342 -20.06 -4.77 -8.39
C ILE A 342 -20.08 -3.98 -9.70
N LEU A 343 -20.96 -3.01 -9.77
CA LEU A 343 -20.87 -1.84 -10.63
C LEU A 343 -20.18 -0.74 -9.83
N TYR A 344 -19.22 -0.06 -10.44
CA TYR A 344 -18.61 1.13 -9.88
C TYR A 344 -18.62 2.25 -10.91
N GLN A 345 -18.76 3.47 -10.41
CA GLN A 345 -18.65 4.70 -11.20
C GLN A 345 -17.47 5.52 -10.69
N THR A 346 -16.72 6.05 -11.64
CA THR A 346 -15.67 7.05 -11.40
C THR A 346 -15.89 8.25 -12.32
N MET A 347 -15.15 9.33 -12.04
CA MET A 347 -15.15 10.51 -12.92
C MET A 347 -14.73 10.20 -14.39
N MET A 348 -14.00 9.10 -14.63
CA MET A 348 -13.44 8.76 -15.96
C MET A 348 -14.10 7.55 -16.61
N GLY A 349 -15.02 6.87 -15.92
CA GLY A 349 -15.55 5.62 -16.41
C GLY A 349 -16.55 4.95 -15.49
N VAL A 350 -17.38 4.11 -16.12
CA VAL A 350 -18.29 3.18 -15.45
C VAL A 350 -17.84 1.78 -15.81
N GLY A 351 -17.67 0.93 -14.80
CA GLY A 351 -17.23 -0.44 -15.01
C GLY A 351 -17.80 -1.41 -13.99
N VAL A 352 -17.56 -2.69 -14.24
CA VAL A 352 -17.87 -3.76 -13.29
C VAL A 352 -16.62 -4.49 -12.87
N TYR A 353 -16.67 -5.05 -11.67
CA TYR A 353 -15.57 -5.80 -11.09
C TYR A 353 -16.06 -7.06 -10.40
N HIS A 354 -15.42 -8.19 -10.71
CA HIS A 354 -15.66 -9.45 -10.03
C HIS A 354 -14.68 -9.64 -8.88
N VAL A 355 -15.19 -9.69 -7.66
CA VAL A 355 -14.38 -9.67 -6.43
C VAL A 355 -13.46 -10.90 -6.31
N ALA A 356 -13.92 -12.07 -6.75
CA ALA A 356 -13.17 -13.32 -6.57
C ALA A 356 -12.12 -13.58 -7.66
N THR A 357 -12.39 -13.17 -8.90
CA THR A 357 -11.47 -13.39 -10.04
C THR A 357 -10.63 -12.15 -10.36
N HIS A 358 -10.94 -11.01 -9.72
CA HIS A 358 -10.37 -9.70 -10.00
C HIS A 358 -10.58 -9.22 -11.44
N GLU A 359 -11.56 -9.78 -12.16
CA GLU A 359 -11.89 -9.37 -13.52
C GLU A 359 -12.53 -7.97 -13.50
N LYS A 360 -11.97 -7.05 -14.29
CA LYS A 360 -12.46 -5.69 -14.47
C LYS A 360 -12.92 -5.51 -15.91
N ILE A 361 -14.14 -5.01 -16.10
CA ILE A 361 -14.71 -4.72 -17.42
C ILE A 361 -15.19 -3.27 -17.42
N GLU A 362 -14.64 -2.46 -18.32
CA GLU A 362 -15.15 -1.12 -18.58
C GLU A 362 -16.38 -1.18 -19.48
N ILE A 363 -17.47 -0.55 -19.05
CA ILE A 363 -18.71 -0.43 -19.83
C ILE A 363 -18.71 0.87 -20.64
N VAL A 364 -18.34 1.97 -20.02
CA VAL A 364 -18.23 3.30 -20.62
C VAL A 364 -16.95 3.96 -20.11
N GLY A 365 -16.15 4.54 -21.00
CA GLY A 365 -14.93 5.27 -20.68
C GLY A 365 -14.91 6.68 -21.29
N MET A 366 -13.79 7.39 -21.13
CA MET A 366 -13.60 8.74 -21.72
C MET A 366 -13.53 8.74 -23.25
N GLU A 367 -13.08 7.64 -23.83
CA GLU A 367 -13.02 7.48 -25.29
C GLU A 367 -14.22 6.68 -25.76
N LYS A 368 -15.03 7.30 -26.61
CA LYS A 368 -16.17 6.63 -27.25
C LYS A 368 -15.70 5.44 -28.10
N LYS A 369 -16.07 4.22 -27.71
CA LYS A 369 -15.78 3.03 -28.54
C LYS A 369 -16.74 2.97 -29.73
N ALA A 370 -16.29 2.37 -30.84
CA ALA A 370 -17.05 2.32 -32.11
C ALA A 370 -18.45 1.68 -32.02
N LYS A 371 -18.74 0.92 -30.96
CA LYS A 371 -20.04 0.26 -30.73
C LYS A 371 -20.85 0.87 -29.57
N GLU A 372 -20.33 1.93 -28.95
CA GLU A 372 -20.95 2.60 -27.81
C GLU A 372 -21.63 3.90 -28.28
N PRO A 373 -22.86 4.20 -27.82
CA PRO A 373 -23.61 5.34 -28.33
C PRO A 373 -23.10 6.69 -27.80
N PHE A 374 -22.34 6.72 -26.71
CA PHE A 374 -21.82 7.91 -26.01
C PHE A 374 -20.53 7.57 -25.25
N ASP A 375 -19.88 8.58 -24.68
CA ASP A 375 -18.77 8.45 -23.75
C ASP A 375 -19.07 9.09 -22.39
N MET A 376 -18.12 9.04 -21.46
CA MET A 376 -18.28 9.60 -20.12
C MET A 376 -18.55 11.10 -20.08
N LEU A 377 -18.13 11.87 -21.09
CA LEU A 377 -18.36 13.32 -21.13
C LEU A 377 -19.82 13.68 -21.42
N ASP A 378 -20.54 12.78 -22.10
CA ASP A 378 -21.96 12.95 -22.39
C ASP A 378 -22.87 12.52 -21.21
N LEU A 379 -22.31 11.84 -20.20
CA LEU A 379 -23.05 11.14 -19.15
C LEU A 379 -23.45 12.08 -18.00
N ASN A 380 -24.75 12.14 -17.66
CA ASN A 380 -25.21 12.88 -16.48
C ASN A 380 -25.39 11.99 -15.26
N SER A 381 -25.93 10.77 -15.43
CA SER A 381 -26.18 9.85 -14.33
C SER A 381 -26.20 8.39 -14.77
N VAL A 382 -25.85 7.50 -13.84
CA VAL A 382 -25.96 6.05 -13.97
C VAL A 382 -26.92 5.52 -12.92
N LYS A 383 -27.86 4.68 -13.34
CA LYS A 383 -28.88 4.10 -12.45
C LYS A 383 -28.99 2.59 -12.68
N PRO A 384 -28.45 1.74 -11.79
CA PRO A 384 -28.66 0.30 -11.89
C PRO A 384 -30.11 -0.07 -11.52
N ASP A 385 -30.78 -0.84 -12.37
CA ASP A 385 -32.04 -1.54 -12.10
C ASP A 385 -31.76 -3.03 -11.89
N LEU A 386 -31.56 -3.41 -10.63
CA LEU A 386 -31.22 -4.79 -10.23
C LEU A 386 -32.36 -5.78 -10.53
N THR A 387 -33.61 -5.31 -10.55
CA THR A 387 -34.77 -6.18 -10.82
C THR A 387 -34.83 -6.56 -12.29
N LYS A 388 -34.61 -5.59 -13.18
CA LYS A 388 -34.59 -5.80 -14.64
C LYS A 388 -33.24 -6.26 -15.18
N LYS A 389 -32.22 -6.39 -14.30
CA LYS A 389 -30.82 -6.64 -14.65
C LYS A 389 -30.34 -5.69 -15.75
N ALA A 390 -30.51 -4.41 -15.48
CA ALA A 390 -30.18 -3.34 -16.43
C ALA A 390 -29.42 -2.20 -15.75
N ILE A 391 -28.67 -1.45 -16.54
CA ILE A 391 -27.99 -0.22 -16.14
C ILE A 391 -28.48 0.88 -17.08
N VAL A 392 -29.10 1.89 -16.51
CA VAL A 392 -29.68 3.01 -17.24
C VAL A 392 -28.71 4.18 -17.21
N PHE A 393 -28.33 4.67 -18.39
CA PHE A 393 -27.46 5.81 -18.58
C PHE A 393 -28.29 6.99 -19.09
N GLU A 394 -28.29 8.08 -18.34
CA GLU A 394 -28.93 9.34 -18.76
C GLU A 394 -27.88 10.27 -19.36
N VAL A 395 -28.01 10.54 -20.65
CA VAL A 395 -26.99 11.19 -21.47
C VAL A 395 -27.53 12.53 -21.97
N SER A 396 -26.75 13.59 -21.85
CA SER A 396 -27.07 14.93 -22.38
C SER A 396 -26.09 15.23 -23.50
N THR A 397 -26.53 15.09 -24.74
CA THR A 397 -25.78 15.65 -25.86
C THR A 397 -26.22 17.09 -26.08
N LYS A 398 -25.47 17.87 -26.88
CA LYS A 398 -25.75 19.29 -27.18
C LYS A 398 -27.18 19.56 -27.66
N GLU A 399 -27.91 18.54 -28.12
CA GLU A 399 -29.20 18.71 -28.77
C GLU A 399 -30.38 18.07 -28.01
N LYS A 400 -30.19 17.00 -27.22
CA LYS A 400 -31.26 16.31 -26.47
C LYS A 400 -30.75 15.54 -25.25
N LYS A 401 -31.62 15.37 -24.25
CA LYS A 401 -31.47 14.32 -23.22
C LYS A 401 -31.97 12.99 -23.78
N GLN A 402 -31.15 11.96 -23.69
CA GLN A 402 -31.49 10.61 -24.13
C GLN A 402 -31.13 9.59 -23.05
N THR A 403 -31.90 8.51 -22.99
CA THR A 403 -31.66 7.41 -22.06
C THR A 403 -31.22 6.18 -22.84
N TYR A 404 -30.15 5.55 -22.39
CA TYR A 404 -29.65 4.28 -22.92
C TYR A 404 -29.72 3.22 -21.83
N THR A 405 -30.06 1.98 -22.19
CA THR A 405 -30.20 0.90 -21.22
C THR A 405 -29.32 -0.27 -21.62
N VAL A 406 -28.33 -0.60 -20.80
CA VAL A 406 -27.52 -1.80 -20.98
C VAL A 406 -28.09 -2.91 -20.11
N ARG A 407 -28.53 -4.00 -20.73
CA ARG A 407 -28.89 -5.21 -19.98
C ARG A 407 -27.66 -6.05 -19.69
N TYR A 408 -27.64 -6.71 -18.54
CA TYR A 408 -26.58 -7.63 -18.18
C TYR A 408 -27.12 -9.02 -17.82
N GLN A 409 -26.32 -10.04 -18.15
CA GLN A 409 -26.56 -11.41 -17.74
C GLN A 409 -25.31 -11.96 -17.07
N ILE A 410 -25.48 -12.45 -15.83
CA ILE A 410 -24.42 -13.10 -15.06
C ILE A 410 -24.63 -14.61 -15.08
N THR A 411 -23.58 -15.36 -15.40
CA THR A 411 -23.54 -16.82 -15.41
C THR A 411 -22.25 -17.29 -14.75
N GLY A 412 -22.30 -17.59 -13.45
CA GLY A 412 -21.11 -17.87 -12.65
C GLY A 412 -20.19 -16.65 -12.60
N ASP A 413 -18.91 -16.84 -12.86
CA ASP A 413 -17.89 -15.78 -12.83
C ASP A 413 -17.83 -14.94 -14.11
N LYS A 414 -18.88 -14.97 -14.95
CA LYS A 414 -18.94 -14.21 -16.21
C LYS A 414 -20.14 -13.28 -16.25
N ILE A 415 -19.93 -12.08 -16.79
CA ILE A 415 -20.99 -11.12 -17.08
C ILE A 415 -20.97 -10.75 -18.58
N LYS A 416 -22.14 -10.64 -19.19
CA LYS A 416 -22.30 -10.18 -20.58
C LYS A 416 -23.22 -8.98 -20.61
N PHE A 417 -22.91 -8.03 -21.49
CA PHE A 417 -23.68 -6.80 -21.69
C PHE A 417 -24.31 -6.76 -23.08
N SER A 418 -25.53 -6.22 -23.17
CA SER A 418 -26.24 -5.95 -24.42
C SER A 418 -26.90 -4.57 -24.34
N TRP A 419 -26.58 -3.71 -25.32
CA TRP A 419 -27.09 -2.35 -25.46
C TRP A 419 -28.50 -2.30 -26.05
#